data_AF-A0A7V9QAT8-F1
#
_entry.id   AF-A0A7V9QAT8-F1
#
_cell.length_a   1.000
_cell.length_b   1.000
_cell.length_c   1.000
_cell.angle_alpha   90.00
_cell.angle_beta   90.00
_cell.angle_gamma   90.00
#
_symmetry.space_group_name_H-M   'P 1'
#
loop_
_entity.id
_entity.type
_entity.pdbx_description
1 polymer ?
#
loop_
_entity_poly.entity_id
_entity_poly.type
_entity_poly.pdbx_seq_one_letter_code
_entity_poly.pdbx_strand_id
1 'polypeptide(L)' 'MVDEKRSLAQVIRELGLRSNLLRHWKKDLQSEGSEVFRGKGELTGLDEEIRRLRRELEQARQENAFLEKAAAYFAKEPR' A
#
# COMPACT_ATOMS: atom_id res chain seq x y z
N MET A 1 11.74 24.05 19.97
CA MET A 1 10.36 24.46 20.31
C MET A 1 9.82 25.20 19.09
N VAL A 2 8.87 24.62 18.34
CA VAL A 2 8.39 25.22 17.08
C VAL A 2 7.55 26.45 17.44
N ASP A 3 7.93 27.59 16.89
CA ASP A 3 7.30 28.90 17.05
C ASP A 3 5.78 28.83 16.78
N GLU A 4 4.95 28.85 17.82
CA GLU A 4 3.48 28.76 17.75
C GLU A 4 2.79 29.94 17.04
N LYS A 5 3.55 30.92 16.51
CA LYS A 5 3.02 32.16 15.93
C LYS A 5 3.27 32.34 14.43
N ARG A 6 3.79 31.35 13.71
CA ARG A 6 3.98 31.48 12.25
C ARG A 6 2.72 31.06 11.50
N SER A 7 2.18 31.97 10.70
CA SER A 7 1.06 31.63 9.83
C SER A 7 1.50 30.62 8.77
N LEU A 8 0.62 29.68 8.43
CA LEU A 8 0.87 28.64 7.41
C LEU A 8 1.35 29.27 6.08
N ALA A 9 0.78 30.43 5.72
CA ALA A 9 1.17 31.19 4.52
C ALA A 9 2.61 31.71 4.56
N GLN A 10 3.11 32.08 5.73
CA GLN A 10 4.50 32.51 5.90
C GLN A 10 5.45 31.32 5.74
N VAL A 11 5.15 30.18 6.36
CA VAL A 11 5.95 28.95 6.26
C VAL A 11 6.02 28.45 4.80
N ILE A 12 4.90 28.52 4.07
CA ILE A 12 4.84 28.14 2.64
C ILE A 12 5.77 29.03 1.80
N ARG A 13 5.78 30.35 2.04
CA ARG A 13 6.62 31.30 1.30
C ARG A 13 8.11 31.11 1.62
N GLU A 14 8.45 30.89 2.90
CA GLU A 14 9.83 30.67 3.34
C GLU A 14 10.42 29.37 2.78
N LEU A 15 9.62 28.30 2.68
CA LEU A 15 10.08 27.00 2.18
C LEU A 15 9.97 26.85 0.64
N GLY A 16 9.44 27.84 -0.07
CA GLY A 16 9.21 27.78 -1.51
C GLY A 16 8.23 26.67 -1.93
N LEU A 17 7.35 26.24 -1.02
CA LEU A 17 6.41 25.15 -1.26
C LEU A 17 5.11 25.66 -1.87
N ARG A 18 4.39 24.79 -2.57
CA ARG A 18 3.02 25.10 -3.02
C ARG A 18 2.08 25.00 -1.82
N SER A 19 1.23 26.01 -1.65
CA SER A 19 0.29 26.10 -0.51
C SER A 19 -0.63 24.88 -0.36
N ASN A 20 -1.00 24.27 -1.48
CA ASN A 20 -1.84 23.07 -1.51
C ASN A 20 -1.15 21.84 -0.92
N LEU A 21 0.19 21.75 -1.00
CA LEU A 21 0.94 20.58 -0.52
C LEU A 21 0.94 20.51 1.00
N LEU A 22 1.20 21.64 1.67
CA LEU A 22 1.21 21.70 3.13
C LEU A 22 -0.18 21.45 3.73
N ARG A 23 -1.24 21.92 3.04
CA ARG A 23 -2.62 21.68 3.46
C ARG A 23 -3.01 20.22 3.31
N HIS A 24 -2.54 19.56 2.24
CA HIS A 24 -2.73 18.14 2.02
C HIS A 24 -2.04 17.35 3.12
N TRP A 25 -0.73 17.57 3.35
CA TRP A 25 0.01 16.89 4.42
C TRP A 25 -0.57 17.13 5.82
N LYS A 26 -1.09 18.33 6.11
CA LYS A 26 -1.79 18.58 7.38
C LYS A 26 -3.05 17.73 7.50
N LYS A 27 -3.81 17.58 6.41
CA LYS A 27 -5.01 16.73 6.38
C LYS A 27 -4.65 15.25 6.52
N ASP A 28 -3.64 14.81 5.78
CA ASP A 28 -3.17 13.42 5.78
C ASP A 28 -2.64 13.05 7.17
N LEU A 29 -1.83 13.92 7.79
CA LEU A 29 -1.37 13.79 9.17
C LEU A 29 -2.52 13.69 10.19
N GLN A 30 -3.63 14.38 9.94
CA GLN A 30 -4.82 14.32 10.80
C GLN A 30 -5.64 13.04 10.59
N SER A 31 -5.63 12.45 9.39
CA SER A 31 -6.40 11.23 9.10
C SER A 31 -5.64 9.94 9.37
N GLU A 32 -4.34 9.91 9.09
CA GLU A 32 -3.52 8.70 9.10
C GLU A 32 -2.41 8.74 10.18
N GLY A 33 -2.28 9.85 10.93
CA GLY A 33 -1.31 9.96 12.02
C GLY A 33 0.14 10.01 11.53
N SER A 34 1.10 9.52 12.33
CA SER A 34 2.53 9.58 12.01
C SER A 34 2.97 8.71 10.82
N GLU A 35 2.06 7.88 10.29
CA GLU A 35 2.29 6.96 9.16
C GLU A 35 2.47 7.69 7.83
N VAL A 36 2.00 8.93 7.73
CA VAL A 36 1.91 9.71 6.48
C VAL A 36 3.28 10.09 5.90
N PHE A 37 4.31 10.10 6.75
CA PHE A 37 5.67 10.46 6.38
C PHE A 37 6.56 9.25 6.05
N ARG A 38 6.00 8.04 5.99
CA ARG A 38 6.72 6.88 5.46
C ARG A 38 6.97 7.13 3.97
N GLY A 39 8.24 7.27 3.59
CA GLY A 39 8.62 7.57 2.21
C GLY A 39 8.04 6.54 1.24
N LYS A 40 7.97 6.87 -0.06
CA LYS A 40 7.43 6.04 -1.17
C LYS A 40 7.93 4.58 -1.27
N GLY A 41 8.81 4.13 -0.37
CA GLY A 41 9.35 2.76 -0.31
C GLY A 41 9.01 1.97 0.96
N GLU A 42 8.43 2.57 2.00
CA GLU A 42 7.95 1.81 3.16
C GLU A 42 6.51 1.37 2.89
N LEU A 43 6.36 0.06 2.65
CA LEU A 43 5.07 -0.56 2.37
C LEU A 43 4.18 -0.38 3.59
N THR A 44 2.96 0.12 3.38
CA THR A 44 1.97 0.14 4.44
C THR A 44 1.66 -1.32 4.84
N GLY A 45 1.18 -1.55 6.06
CA GLY A 45 0.74 -2.90 6.46
C GLY A 45 -0.32 -3.48 5.51
N LEU A 46 -1.10 -2.62 4.85
CA LEU A 46 -2.02 -2.99 3.78
C LEU A 46 -1.28 -3.49 2.52
N ASP A 47 -0.20 -2.83 2.11
CA ASP A 47 0.59 -3.25 0.95
C ASP A 47 1.31 -4.58 1.19
N GLU A 48 1.79 -4.81 2.43
CA GLU A 48 2.36 -6.10 2.83
C GLU A 48 1.33 -7.21 2.77
N GLU A 49 0.13 -6.97 3.29
CA GLU A 49 -0.98 -7.93 3.24
C GLU A 49 -1.43 -8.20 1.80
N ILE A 50 -1.52 -7.16 0.96
CA ILE A 50 -1.81 -7.33 -0.48
C ILE A 50 -0.76 -8.21 -1.15
N ARG A 51 0.53 -8.01 -0.84
CA ARG A 51 1.61 -8.84 -1.40
C ARG A 51 1.52 -10.28 -0.93
N ARG A 52 1.23 -10.51 0.35
CA ARG A 52 1.02 -11.83 0.92
C ARG A 52 -0.15 -12.54 0.24
N LEU A 53 -1.31 -11.90 0.19
CA LEU A 53 -2.52 -12.44 -0.44
C LEU A 53 -2.30 -12.77 -1.92
N ARG A 54 -1.58 -11.93 -2.66
CA ARG A 54 -1.23 -12.23 -4.06
C ARG A 54 -0.38 -13.49 -4.22
N ARG A 55 0.57 -13.72 -3.30
CA ARG A 55 1.41 -14.94 -3.32
C ARG A 55 0.59 -16.19 -2.99
N GLU A 56 -0.23 -16.12 -1.94
CA GLU A 56 -1.10 -17.24 -1.55
C GLU A 56 -2.09 -17.59 -2.67
N LEU A 57 -2.66 -16.59 -3.33
CA LEU A 57 -3.60 -16.78 -4.42
C LEU A 57 -2.92 -17.39 -5.66
N GLU A 58 -1.70 -16.96 -5.99
CA GLU A 58 -0.93 -17.56 -7.07
C GLU A 58 -0.60 -19.03 -6.80
N GLN A 59 -0.18 -19.36 -5.57
CA GLN A 59 0.08 -20.74 -5.18
C GLN A 59 -1.19 -21.61 -5.28
N ALA A 60 -2.33 -21.13 -4.76
CA ALA A 60 -3.59 -21.84 -4.83
C ALA A 60 -4.08 -22.07 -6.27
N ARG A 61 -3.80 -21.13 -7.18
CA ARG A 61 -4.10 -21.29 -8.62
C ARG A 61 -3.25 -22.38 -9.25
N GLN A 62 -1.96 -22.42 -8.93
CA GLN A 62 -1.04 -23.45 -9.44
C GLN A 62 -1.44 -24.85 -8.96
N GLU A 63 -1.78 -24.98 -7.68
CA GLU A 63 -2.27 -26.23 -7.10
C GLU A 63 -3.57 -26.69 -7.76
N ASN A 64 -4.55 -25.80 -7.94
CA ASN A 64 -5.78 -26.13 -8.66
C ASN A 64 -5.50 -26.58 -10.10
N ALA A 65 -4.64 -25.87 -10.83
CA ALA A 65 -4.30 -26.24 -12.20
C ALA A 65 -3.59 -27.61 -12.27
N PHE A 66 -2.79 -27.96 -11.27
CA PHE A 66 -2.19 -29.29 -11.16
C PHE A 66 -3.25 -30.37 -10.89
N LEU A 67 -4.15 -30.14 -9.92
CA LEU A 67 -5.21 -31.07 -9.58
C LEU A 67 -6.17 -31.30 -10.75
N GLU A 68 -6.50 -30.25 -11.50
CA GLU A 68 -7.34 -30.36 -12.70
C GLU A 68 -6.68 -31.23 -13.77
N LYS A 69 -5.37 -31.06 -14.01
CA LYS A 69 -4.60 -31.93 -14.91
C LYS A 69 -4.56 -33.37 -14.43
N ALA A 70 -4.36 -33.59 -13.12
CA ALA A 70 -4.36 -34.92 -12.53
C ALA A 70 -5.74 -35.58 -12.68
N ALA A 71 -6.82 -34.87 -12.36
CA ALA A 71 -8.20 -35.36 -12.55
C ALA A 71 -8.47 -35.72 -14.02
N ALA A 72 -8.05 -34.87 -14.96
CA ALA A 72 -8.18 -35.14 -16.39
C ALA A 72 -7.35 -36.34 -16.86
N TYR A 73 -6.18 -36.59 -16.26
CA TYR A 73 -5.37 -37.78 -16.53
C TYR A 73 -6.09 -39.05 -16.05
N PHE A 74 -6.53 -39.07 -14.78
CA PHE A 74 -7.21 -40.23 -14.20
C PHE A 74 -8.57 -40.51 -14.84
N ALA A 75 -9.29 -39.49 -15.31
CA ALA A 75 -10.54 -39.69 -16.04
C ALA A 75 -10.36 -40.32 -17.43
N LYS A 76 -9.14 -40.26 -18.01
CA LYS A 76 -8.82 -40.82 -19.33
C LYS A 76 -8.30 -42.25 -19.29
N GLU A 77 -7.89 -42.77 -18.13
CA GLU A 77 -7.55 -44.18 -17.95
C GLU A 77 -8.82 -44.99 -17.66
N PRO A 78 -9.37 -45.76 -18.62
CA PRO A 78 -10.37 -46.76 -18.29
C PRO A 78 -9.73 -47.86 -17.44
N ARG A 79 -10.44 -48.32 -16.41
CA ARG A 79 -10.08 -49.51 -15.62
C ARG A 79 -9.94 -50.75 -16.50
#